data_AF-A0A7S1WED7-F1
#
_entry.id   AF-A0A7S1WED7-F1
#
_cell.length_a   1.000
_cell.length_b   1.000
_cell.length_c   1.000
_cell.angle_alpha   90.00
_cell.angle_beta   90.00
_cell.angle_gamma   90.00
#
_symmetry.space_group_name_H-M   'P 1'
#
loop_
_entity.id
_entity.type
_entity.pdbx_description
1 polymer ?
#
loop_
_entity_poly.entity_id
_entity_poly.type
_entity_poly.pdbx_seq_one_letter_code
_entity_poly.pdbx_strand_id
1 'polypeptide(L)'
;LAQAPREAPQTLCKARTQAERRMPEEAKEVPVEDEAMEGATEAAAAEGAEEKPQEPKELEEDAPADGRPKLKAGDVRFLTEDRTMNVLSTVGGKLLTSLSDGGCQYLLAGARASASLRGGRHLFEVTVVEHKNPSEPAGARSQGPKPRWLVRIGVSTADSSLLLADGAESVAFDSEGYFLHGSERKKVSTKFSHSQVFALLLNLDAKSPHANTVSLFCDGARVSAPQPLPEALRGK
;
A
#
# COMPACT_ATOMS: atom_id res chain seq x y z
N LEU A 1 31.94 -51.76 7.13
CA LEU A 1 31.89 -50.39 6.58
C LEU A 1 31.03 -49.55 7.51
N ALA A 2 31.65 -48.99 8.55
CA ALA A 2 30.98 -48.23 9.60
C ALA A 2 30.72 -46.79 9.14
N GLN A 3 29.48 -46.32 9.27
CA GLN A 3 29.07 -44.94 9.00
C GLN A 3 29.42 -44.04 10.19
N ALA A 4 30.20 -43.01 9.94
CA ALA A 4 30.48 -41.93 10.89
C ALA A 4 29.30 -40.93 10.94
N PRO A 5 28.96 -40.37 12.11
CA PRO A 5 27.92 -39.36 12.23
C PRO A 5 28.39 -37.98 11.74
N ARG A 6 27.50 -37.27 11.03
CA ARG A 6 27.68 -35.90 10.56
C ARG A 6 27.50 -34.91 11.73
N GLU A 7 28.52 -34.09 11.97
CA GLU A 7 28.47 -32.96 12.89
C GLU A 7 27.61 -31.82 12.34
N ALA A 8 26.84 -31.18 13.23
CA ALA A 8 26.04 -29.99 12.94
C ALA A 8 26.89 -28.71 13.13
N PRO A 9 26.77 -27.69 12.26
CA PRO A 9 27.46 -26.42 12.46
C PRO A 9 26.74 -25.55 13.49
N GLN A 10 27.48 -25.15 14.52
CA GLN A 10 27.06 -24.22 15.56
C GLN A 10 27.06 -22.77 15.03
N THR A 11 25.96 -22.10 15.33
CA THR A 11 25.71 -20.67 15.18
C THR A 11 26.61 -19.82 16.08
N LEU A 12 27.38 -18.90 15.48
CA LEU A 12 28.03 -17.79 16.19
C LEU A 12 27.85 -16.49 15.38
N CYS A 13 26.79 -15.76 15.69
CA CYS A 13 26.63 -14.36 15.29
C CYS A 13 26.68 -13.53 16.58
N LYS A 14 27.85 -12.96 16.91
CA LYS A 14 28.03 -12.05 18.04
C LYS A 14 28.35 -10.65 17.55
N ALA A 15 27.42 -9.75 17.87
CA ALA A 15 27.56 -8.34 18.22
C ALA A 15 28.68 -7.53 17.54
N ARG A 16 28.30 -6.65 16.62
CA ARG A 16 29.13 -5.54 16.14
C ARG A 16 28.72 -4.26 16.88
N THR A 17 29.54 -3.90 17.86
CA THR A 17 29.45 -2.70 18.69
C THR A 17 29.71 -1.45 17.84
N GLN A 18 28.85 -0.44 18.00
CA GLN A 18 29.04 0.93 17.51
C GLN A 18 30.03 1.66 18.42
N ALA A 19 31.03 2.34 17.86
CA ALA A 19 31.76 3.39 18.57
C ALA A 19 32.48 4.33 17.58
N GLU A 20 32.14 5.62 17.71
CA GLU A 20 32.98 6.81 17.50
C GLU A 20 33.39 7.22 16.08
N ARG A 21 32.55 8.12 15.54
CA ARG A 21 32.97 9.24 14.68
C ARG A 21 33.59 10.34 15.57
N ARG A 22 34.85 10.69 15.35
CA ARG A 22 35.45 11.98 15.72
C ARG A 22 35.95 12.65 14.44
N MET A 23 35.37 13.78 14.08
CA MET A 23 35.93 14.72 13.10
C MET A 23 36.71 15.78 13.87
N PRO A 24 37.91 16.19 13.44
CA PRO A 24 38.51 17.42 13.89
C PRO A 24 37.93 18.61 13.12
N GLU A 25 37.52 19.57 13.94
CA GLU A 25 37.21 20.98 13.71
C GLU A 25 38.48 21.72 13.26
N GLU A 26 38.40 22.47 12.15
CA GLU A 26 39.41 23.48 11.82
C GLU A 26 38.71 24.77 11.40
N ALA A 27 38.92 25.77 12.25
CA ALA A 27 38.43 27.13 12.15
C ALA A 27 39.17 27.91 11.04
N LYS A 28 38.44 28.78 10.35
CA LYS A 28 39.03 29.97 9.73
C LYS A 28 38.06 31.15 9.79
N GLU A 29 38.39 32.05 10.71
CA GLU A 29 37.92 33.43 10.81
C GLU A 29 38.59 34.29 9.74
N VAL A 30 37.83 35.21 9.11
CA VAL A 30 38.22 36.61 8.80
C VAL A 30 36.93 37.42 8.49
N PRO A 31 36.93 38.77 8.58
CA PRO A 31 35.96 39.50 9.41
C PRO A 31 35.05 40.48 8.61
N VAL A 32 33.98 40.89 9.31
CA VAL A 32 33.33 42.22 9.41
C VAL A 32 33.43 43.20 8.21
N GLU A 33 32.26 43.57 7.68
CA GLU A 33 31.93 44.99 7.45
C GLU A 33 30.44 45.23 7.73
N ASP A 34 30.19 46.09 8.73
CA ASP A 34 28.93 46.74 9.07
C ASP A 34 28.42 47.59 7.90
N GLU A 35 27.11 47.59 7.63
CA GLU A 35 26.36 48.85 7.51
C GLU A 35 24.91 48.65 7.96
N ALA A 36 24.52 49.52 8.88
CA ALA A 36 23.20 49.66 9.46
C ALA A 36 22.20 50.28 8.48
N MET A 37 20.95 49.83 8.51
CA MET A 37 19.83 50.73 8.30
C MET A 37 18.60 50.25 9.08
N GLU A 38 18.33 50.97 10.18
CA GLU A 38 17.05 50.99 10.87
C GLU A 38 15.94 51.48 9.93
N GLY A 39 14.78 50.85 10.00
CA GLY A 39 13.57 51.28 9.30
C GLY A 39 12.34 50.67 9.95
N ALA A 40 11.84 51.37 10.97
CA ALA A 40 10.60 51.07 11.67
C ALA A 40 9.40 50.94 10.70
N THR A 41 8.56 49.93 10.91
CA THR A 41 7.13 50.00 10.59
C THR A 41 6.36 49.00 11.45
N GLU A 42 5.75 49.51 12.51
CA GLU A 42 4.54 48.94 13.10
C GLU A 42 3.39 49.08 12.09
N ALA A 43 2.71 47.97 11.77
CA ALA A 43 1.24 47.93 11.63
C ALA A 43 0.75 46.54 11.16
N ALA A 44 -0.16 45.97 11.95
CA ALA A 44 -1.27 45.09 11.55
C ALA A 44 -0.96 43.70 10.96
N ALA A 45 -1.07 42.67 11.81
CA ALA A 45 -1.57 41.34 11.45
C ALA A 45 -2.16 40.72 12.73
N ALA A 46 -3.40 41.05 13.13
CA ALA A 46 -4.63 40.42 12.64
C ALA A 46 -4.55 38.89 12.70
N GLU A 47 -5.23 38.39 13.73
CA GLU A 47 -5.70 37.02 13.94
C GLU A 47 -5.78 36.17 12.66
N GLY A 48 -4.91 35.17 12.61
CA GLY A 48 -5.02 34.04 11.71
C GLY A 48 -4.79 32.78 12.54
N ALA A 49 -5.73 32.47 13.43
CA ALA A 49 -5.81 31.12 13.97
C ALA A 49 -6.06 30.18 12.79
N GLU A 50 -4.99 29.53 12.32
CA GLU A 50 -5.08 28.42 11.39
C GLU A 50 -6.01 27.37 12.01
N GLU A 51 -7.27 27.37 11.57
CA GLU A 51 -8.16 26.24 11.69
C GLU A 51 -7.45 25.07 11.01
N LYS A 52 -6.76 24.25 11.81
CA LYS A 52 -6.41 22.89 11.42
C LYS A 52 -7.70 22.28 10.89
N PRO A 53 -7.74 21.86 9.61
CA PRO A 53 -8.91 21.19 9.07
C PRO A 53 -9.27 20.07 10.03
N GLN A 54 -10.43 20.17 10.66
CA GLN A 54 -10.93 19.12 11.54
C GLN A 54 -10.95 17.84 10.69
N GLU A 55 -10.06 16.90 11.00
CA GLU A 55 -10.10 15.58 10.41
C GLU A 55 -11.54 15.07 10.59
N PRO A 56 -12.28 14.81 9.50
CA PRO A 56 -13.69 14.50 9.61
C PRO A 56 -13.87 13.27 10.49
N LYS A 57 -14.43 13.49 11.67
CA LYS A 57 -14.61 12.50 12.73
C LYS A 57 -15.80 11.58 12.45
N GLU A 58 -16.03 11.23 11.19
CA GLU A 58 -17.06 10.27 10.81
C GLU A 58 -16.41 8.89 10.68
N LEU A 59 -16.40 8.18 11.82
CA LEU A 59 -16.38 6.72 11.81
C LEU A 59 -17.59 6.29 10.99
N GLU A 60 -17.38 5.55 9.90
CA GLU A 60 -18.48 5.01 9.11
C GLU A 60 -19.32 4.14 10.03
N GLU A 61 -20.51 4.60 10.40
CA GLU A 61 -21.45 3.80 11.18
C GLU A 61 -21.84 2.56 10.39
N ASP A 62 -21.99 1.42 11.07
CA ASP A 62 -22.31 0.16 10.43
C ASP A 62 -23.58 0.26 9.56
N ALA A 63 -23.57 -0.49 8.47
CA ALA A 63 -24.76 -0.60 7.63
C ALA A 63 -25.91 -1.26 8.39
N PRO A 64 -27.16 -0.86 8.11
CA PRO A 64 -28.30 -1.64 8.57
C PRO A 64 -28.13 -3.08 8.08
N ALA A 65 -28.57 -4.03 8.90
CA ALA A 65 -28.43 -5.45 8.60
C ALA A 65 -28.98 -5.76 7.21
N ASP A 66 -28.14 -6.36 6.35
CA ASP A 66 -28.56 -6.75 5.00
C ASP A 66 -29.35 -8.06 5.06
N GLY A 67 -30.57 -8.03 4.55
CA GLY A 67 -31.45 -9.20 4.44
C GLY A 67 -31.19 -10.06 3.20
N ARG A 68 -30.26 -9.67 2.32
CA ARG A 68 -29.93 -10.43 1.11
C ARG A 68 -29.37 -11.82 1.45
N PRO A 69 -29.55 -12.82 0.55
CA PRO A 69 -28.96 -14.14 0.73
C PRO A 69 -27.43 -14.04 0.90
N LYS A 70 -26.93 -14.64 1.98
CA LYS A 70 -25.48 -14.73 2.21
C LYS A 70 -24.86 -15.65 1.16
N LEU A 71 -23.68 -15.26 0.65
CA LEU A 71 -22.90 -16.11 -0.25
C LEU A 71 -22.44 -17.36 0.49
N LYS A 72 -22.42 -18.50 -0.21
CA LYS A 72 -21.93 -19.76 0.36
C LYS A 72 -20.41 -19.73 0.41
N ALA A 73 -19.84 -20.52 1.33
CA ALA A 73 -18.40 -20.69 1.39
C ALA A 73 -17.88 -21.27 0.06
N GLY A 74 -16.97 -20.53 -0.60
CA GLY A 74 -16.37 -20.93 -1.88
C GLY A 74 -16.99 -20.28 -3.12
N ASP A 75 -18.09 -19.54 -3.00
CA ASP A 75 -18.70 -18.83 -4.14
C ASP A 75 -17.78 -17.69 -4.63
N VAL A 76 -17.11 -17.02 -3.70
CA VAL A 76 -16.11 -15.99 -3.99
C VAL A 76 -14.73 -16.64 -4.06
N ARG A 77 -14.11 -16.59 -5.23
CA ARG A 77 -12.76 -17.09 -5.50
C ARG A 77 -12.11 -16.24 -6.58
N PHE A 78 -10.78 -16.27 -6.69
CA PHE A 78 -10.14 -15.72 -7.88
C PHE A 78 -10.43 -16.63 -9.08
N LEU A 79 -10.80 -16.09 -10.24
CA LEU A 79 -11.00 -16.91 -11.44
C LEU A 79 -9.65 -17.24 -12.07
N THR A 80 -9.47 -18.44 -12.63
CA THR A 80 -8.20 -18.78 -13.30
C THR A 80 -8.01 -17.99 -14.59
N GLU A 81 -9.12 -17.66 -15.27
CA GLU A 81 -9.15 -16.89 -16.51
C GLU A 81 -8.79 -15.42 -16.27
N ASP A 82 -9.15 -14.86 -15.12
CA ASP A 82 -8.86 -13.47 -14.72
C ASP A 82 -7.58 -13.35 -13.87
N ARG A 83 -6.52 -14.06 -14.26
CA ARG A 83 -5.19 -13.97 -13.62
C ARG A 83 -4.10 -13.87 -14.66
N THR A 84 -3.05 -13.13 -14.34
CA THR A 84 -1.83 -13.16 -15.15
C THR A 84 -1.09 -14.50 -14.98
N MET A 85 -0.39 -14.93 -16.01
CA MET A 85 0.27 -16.26 -16.07
C MET A 85 1.30 -16.48 -14.94
N ASN A 86 1.90 -15.41 -14.42
CA ASN A 86 2.87 -15.43 -13.33
C ASN A 86 2.22 -15.46 -11.93
N VAL A 87 0.90 -15.59 -11.79
CA VAL A 87 0.21 -15.77 -10.50
C VAL A 87 0.20 -17.25 -10.12
N LEU A 88 0.82 -17.57 -8.99
CA LEU A 88 0.72 -18.87 -8.36
C LEU A 88 -0.33 -18.81 -7.24
N SER A 89 -1.37 -19.62 -7.36
CA SER A 89 -2.41 -19.74 -6.33
C SER A 89 -2.22 -21.01 -5.51
N THR A 90 -2.21 -20.87 -4.19
CA THR A 90 -2.12 -21.97 -3.24
C THR A 90 -3.32 -21.96 -2.28
N VAL A 91 -3.45 -22.99 -1.45
CA VAL A 91 -4.52 -23.10 -0.42
C VAL A 91 -5.94 -22.93 -1.03
N GLY A 92 -6.22 -23.65 -2.12
CA GLY A 92 -7.52 -23.60 -2.79
C GLY A 92 -7.86 -22.25 -3.42
N GLY A 93 -6.86 -21.44 -3.77
CA GLY A 93 -7.04 -20.14 -4.40
C GLY A 93 -7.16 -18.97 -3.43
N LYS A 94 -6.97 -19.19 -2.13
CA LYS A 94 -7.02 -18.12 -1.11
C LYS A 94 -5.71 -17.38 -0.93
N LEU A 95 -4.59 -18.03 -1.22
CA LEU A 95 -3.26 -17.45 -1.12
C LEU A 95 -2.69 -17.24 -2.53
N LEU A 96 -2.34 -16.00 -2.86
CA LEU A 96 -1.74 -15.64 -4.13
C LEU A 96 -0.28 -15.21 -3.91
N THR A 97 0.60 -15.64 -4.80
CA THR A 97 1.99 -15.20 -4.85
C THR A 97 2.44 -15.05 -6.30
N SER A 98 3.37 -14.14 -6.56
CA SER A 98 3.96 -14.00 -7.89
C SER A 98 5.12 -14.99 -8.06
N LEU A 99 5.23 -15.57 -9.26
CA LEU A 99 6.42 -16.30 -9.66
C LEU A 99 7.63 -15.36 -9.63
N SER A 100 8.64 -15.68 -8.83
CA SER A 100 9.83 -14.83 -8.65
C SER A 100 11.08 -15.35 -9.36
N ASP A 101 10.98 -16.48 -10.07
CA ASP A 101 12.10 -17.12 -10.77
C ASP A 101 12.24 -16.63 -12.22
N GLY A 102 13.44 -16.75 -12.79
CA GLY A 102 13.69 -16.55 -14.21
C GLY A 102 13.43 -15.13 -14.74
N GLY A 103 13.54 -14.10 -13.90
CA GLY A 103 13.26 -12.70 -14.29
C GLY A 103 11.80 -12.28 -14.06
N CYS A 104 10.93 -13.20 -13.65
CA CYS A 104 9.52 -12.89 -13.37
C CYS A 104 9.34 -11.92 -12.19
N GLN A 105 10.38 -11.69 -11.36
CA GLN A 105 10.36 -10.69 -10.29
C GLN A 105 10.18 -9.24 -10.78
N TYR A 106 10.43 -8.97 -12.07
CA TYR A 106 10.21 -7.64 -12.67
C TYR A 106 8.83 -7.50 -13.31
N LEU A 107 8.04 -8.57 -13.36
CA LEU A 107 6.70 -8.57 -13.94
C LEU A 107 5.66 -8.34 -12.85
N LEU A 108 4.66 -7.51 -13.14
CA LEU A 108 3.49 -7.37 -12.28
C LEU A 108 2.61 -8.62 -12.40
N ALA A 109 2.02 -9.02 -11.29
CA ALA A 109 1.06 -10.11 -11.22
C ALA A 109 -0.29 -9.55 -10.78
N GLY A 110 -1.36 -9.94 -11.46
CA GLY A 110 -2.71 -9.42 -11.25
C GLY A 110 -3.74 -10.53 -11.23
N ALA A 111 -4.76 -10.39 -10.39
CA ALA A 111 -5.85 -11.35 -10.26
C ALA A 111 -7.16 -10.62 -9.90
N ARG A 112 -8.28 -11.06 -10.49
CA ARG A 112 -9.62 -10.57 -10.16
C ARG A 112 -10.46 -11.63 -9.45
N ALA A 113 -11.30 -11.19 -8.52
CA ALA A 113 -12.26 -12.06 -7.85
C ALA A 113 -13.46 -12.35 -8.77
N SER A 114 -14.14 -13.48 -8.53
CA SER A 114 -15.32 -13.93 -9.28
C SER A 114 -16.58 -13.11 -8.99
N ALA A 115 -16.62 -12.40 -7.87
CA ALA A 115 -17.78 -11.63 -7.44
C ALA A 115 -17.66 -10.18 -7.90
N SER A 116 -18.70 -9.68 -8.57
CA SER A 116 -18.87 -8.27 -8.89
C SER A 116 -19.72 -7.57 -7.85
N LEU A 117 -19.45 -6.28 -7.64
CA LEU A 117 -20.11 -5.46 -6.62
C LEU A 117 -20.81 -4.28 -7.31
N ARG A 118 -22.15 -4.26 -7.28
CA ARG A 118 -22.96 -3.24 -7.99
C ARG A 118 -23.51 -2.13 -7.08
N GLY A 119 -23.68 -2.40 -5.79
CA GLY A 119 -24.31 -1.45 -4.88
C GLY A 119 -24.28 -1.89 -3.42
N GLY A 120 -24.40 -0.92 -2.51
CA GLY A 120 -24.28 -1.14 -1.07
C GLY A 120 -22.86 -0.91 -0.56
N ARG A 121 -22.57 -1.38 0.66
CA ARG A 121 -21.27 -1.27 1.30
C ARG A 121 -20.65 -2.65 1.44
N HIS A 122 -19.45 -2.80 0.89
CA HIS A 122 -18.75 -4.08 0.82
C HIS A 122 -17.35 -3.94 1.39
N LEU A 123 -17.00 -4.85 2.29
CA LEU A 123 -15.69 -4.95 2.88
C LEU A 123 -15.08 -6.29 2.47
N PHE A 124 -13.82 -6.27 2.04
CA PHE A 124 -13.03 -7.50 1.94
C PHE A 124 -11.65 -7.29 2.56
N GLU A 125 -11.08 -8.36 3.08
CA GLU A 125 -9.81 -8.36 3.79
C GLU A 125 -8.73 -9.10 2.99
N VAL A 126 -7.51 -8.60 3.10
CA VAL A 126 -6.31 -9.18 2.51
C VAL A 126 -5.23 -9.20 3.58
N THR A 127 -4.70 -10.38 3.88
CA THR A 127 -3.58 -10.54 4.81
C THR A 127 -2.27 -10.61 4.03
N VAL A 128 -1.31 -9.77 4.40
CA VAL A 128 0.03 -9.81 3.81
C VAL A 128 0.84 -10.93 4.46
N VAL A 129 0.80 -12.12 3.85
CA VAL A 129 1.45 -13.32 4.39
C VAL A 129 2.96 -13.26 4.29
N GLU A 130 3.54 -12.64 3.26
CA GLU A 130 4.99 -12.62 3.09
C GLU A 130 5.43 -11.37 2.32
N HIS A 131 6.56 -10.80 2.72
CA HIS A 131 7.23 -9.71 2.02
C HIS A 131 8.62 -10.19 1.62
N LYS A 132 8.76 -10.70 0.39
CA LYS A 132 10.04 -11.12 -0.18
C LYS A 132 10.69 -9.95 -0.91
N ASN A 133 11.86 -9.53 -0.47
CA ASN A 133 12.73 -8.65 -1.26
C ASN A 133 13.80 -9.53 -1.92
N PRO A 134 13.67 -9.91 -3.20
CA PRO A 134 14.66 -10.75 -3.86
C PRO A 134 15.98 -10.00 -3.92
N SER A 135 16.95 -10.44 -3.13
CA SER A 135 18.31 -9.91 -3.18
C SER A 135 18.98 -10.40 -4.48
N GLU A 136 19.35 -9.48 -5.35
CA GLU A 136 20.25 -9.82 -6.46
C GLU A 136 21.63 -10.22 -5.91
N PRO A 137 22.32 -11.17 -6.55
CA PRO A 137 23.66 -11.58 -6.12
C PRO A 137 24.61 -10.38 -6.09
N ALA A 138 25.27 -10.20 -4.95
CA ALA A 138 26.23 -9.13 -4.71
C ALA A 138 27.40 -9.24 -5.71
N GLY A 139 27.36 -8.44 -6.77
CA GLY A 139 28.35 -8.49 -7.85
C GLY A 139 27.87 -7.89 -9.17
N ALA A 140 26.56 -7.83 -9.41
CA ALA A 140 25.99 -7.05 -10.49
C ALA A 140 26.18 -5.56 -10.19
N ARG A 141 27.21 -4.93 -10.77
CA ARG A 141 27.49 -3.48 -10.70
C ARG A 141 26.39 -2.59 -11.32
N SER A 142 25.21 -3.14 -11.59
CA SER A 142 24.08 -2.39 -12.09
C SER A 142 23.41 -1.71 -10.90
N GLN A 143 23.46 -0.38 -10.84
CA GLN A 143 22.48 0.41 -10.09
C GLN A 143 21.10 0.33 -10.79
N GLY A 144 20.66 -0.89 -11.11
CA GLY A 144 19.33 -1.14 -11.59
C GLY A 144 18.32 -0.73 -10.50
N PRO A 145 17.10 -0.33 -10.88
CA PRO A 145 16.05 -0.08 -9.92
C PRO A 145 15.85 -1.35 -9.09
N LYS A 146 16.26 -1.30 -7.81
CA LYS A 146 16.12 -2.44 -6.90
C LYS A 146 14.67 -2.91 -6.96
N PRO A 147 14.41 -4.21 -7.24
CA PRO A 147 13.04 -4.69 -7.35
C PRO A 147 12.32 -4.40 -6.04
N ARG A 148 11.36 -3.47 -6.10
CA ARG A 148 10.51 -3.14 -4.97
C ARG A 148 9.33 -4.07 -5.03
N TRP A 149 9.24 -4.98 -4.07
CA TRP A 149 8.03 -5.74 -3.84
C TRP A 149 6.86 -4.75 -3.64
N LEU A 150 5.89 -4.81 -4.55
CA LEU A 150 4.74 -3.91 -4.59
C LEU A 150 3.48 -4.76 -4.58
N VAL A 151 2.61 -4.52 -3.61
CA VAL A 151 1.26 -5.09 -3.59
C VAL A 151 0.29 -3.97 -3.83
N ARG A 152 -0.71 -4.22 -4.68
CA ARG A 152 -1.81 -3.30 -4.94
C ARG A 152 -3.10 -4.00 -4.57
N ILE A 153 -3.94 -3.34 -3.78
CA ILE A 153 -5.27 -3.81 -3.38
C ILE A 153 -6.28 -2.79 -3.88
N GLY A 154 -7.30 -3.23 -4.60
CA GLY A 154 -8.17 -2.29 -5.28
C GLY A 154 -9.39 -2.93 -5.90
N VAL A 155 -10.08 -2.12 -6.71
CA VAL A 155 -11.28 -2.51 -7.46
C VAL A 155 -11.12 -2.10 -8.91
N SER A 156 -11.74 -2.85 -9.80
CA SER A 156 -11.61 -2.69 -11.24
C SER A 156 -12.89 -3.17 -11.93
N THR A 157 -13.24 -2.61 -13.08
CA THR A 157 -14.35 -3.14 -13.91
C THR A 157 -13.96 -4.45 -14.59
N ALA A 158 -14.94 -5.21 -15.10
CA ALA A 158 -14.68 -6.45 -15.84
C ALA A 158 -13.83 -6.22 -17.11
N ASP A 159 -14.02 -5.09 -17.79
CA ASP A 159 -13.36 -4.78 -19.07
C ASP A 159 -11.98 -4.13 -18.89
N SER A 160 -11.59 -3.84 -17.66
CA SER A 160 -10.29 -3.22 -17.35
C SER A 160 -9.13 -4.22 -17.43
N SER A 161 -7.90 -3.68 -17.50
CA SER A 161 -6.66 -4.45 -17.36
C SER A 161 -6.65 -5.24 -16.03
N LEU A 162 -6.01 -6.42 -16.03
CA LEU A 162 -5.79 -7.19 -14.80
C LEU A 162 -4.80 -6.50 -13.85
N LEU A 163 -4.03 -5.54 -14.35
CA LEU A 163 -3.10 -4.75 -13.57
C LEU A 163 -3.82 -3.53 -12.99
N LEU A 164 -3.92 -3.48 -11.68
CA LEU A 164 -4.61 -2.38 -10.99
C LEU A 164 -3.92 -1.03 -11.21
N ALA A 165 -4.74 0.00 -11.38
CA ALA A 165 -4.39 1.39 -11.71
C ALA A 165 -3.77 1.56 -13.11
N ASP A 166 -4.02 0.62 -14.02
CA ASP A 166 -3.71 0.73 -15.44
C ASP A 166 -4.94 1.27 -16.19
N GLY A 167 -5.09 2.60 -16.19
CA GLY A 167 -6.20 3.32 -16.83
C GLY A 167 -7.26 3.86 -15.86
N ALA A 168 -8.37 4.36 -16.44
CA ALA A 168 -9.43 5.04 -15.69
C ALA A 168 -10.41 4.10 -14.97
N GLU A 169 -10.44 2.82 -15.39
CA GLU A 169 -11.41 1.80 -15.00
C GLU A 169 -10.94 0.94 -13.81
N SER A 170 -9.95 1.42 -13.06
CA SER A 170 -9.46 0.77 -11.84
C SER A 170 -8.86 1.78 -10.85
N VAL A 171 -8.97 1.46 -9.57
CA VAL A 171 -8.32 2.20 -8.48
C VAL A 171 -7.66 1.23 -7.52
N ALA A 172 -6.56 1.63 -6.89
CA ALA A 172 -5.88 0.79 -5.92
C ALA A 172 -5.09 1.56 -4.87
N PHE A 173 -4.89 0.90 -3.74
CA PHE A 173 -3.91 1.27 -2.73
C PHE A 173 -2.67 0.40 -2.91
N ASP A 174 -1.49 1.02 -2.98
CA ASP A 174 -0.23 0.30 -3.05
C ASP A 174 0.39 0.07 -1.66
N SER A 175 1.33 -0.87 -1.58
CA SER A 175 2.04 -1.20 -0.35
C SER A 175 2.96 -0.09 0.13
N GLU A 176 3.23 0.94 -0.68
CA GLU A 176 3.95 2.13 -0.24
C GLU A 176 3.00 3.17 0.39
N GLY A 177 1.70 2.91 0.44
CA GLY A 177 0.67 3.74 1.07
C GLY A 177 0.09 4.83 0.16
N TYR A 178 0.17 4.65 -1.15
CA TYR A 178 -0.41 5.56 -2.13
C TYR A 178 -1.72 5.03 -2.67
N PHE A 179 -2.65 5.95 -2.92
CA PHE A 179 -3.81 5.74 -3.76
C PHE A 179 -3.45 6.02 -5.21
N LEU A 180 -3.85 5.13 -6.11
CA LEU A 180 -3.52 5.12 -7.52
C LEU A 180 -4.81 5.13 -8.35
N HIS A 181 -4.88 6.05 -9.32
CA HIS A 181 -5.93 6.10 -10.33
C HIS A 181 -5.34 6.69 -11.63
N GLY A 182 -5.34 5.90 -12.72
CA GLY A 182 -4.68 6.31 -13.95
C GLY A 182 -3.21 6.71 -13.72
N SER A 183 -2.84 7.92 -14.11
CA SER A 183 -1.50 8.49 -13.88
C SER A 183 -1.34 9.18 -12.53
N GLU A 184 -2.40 9.32 -11.74
CA GLU A 184 -2.36 10.02 -10.46
C GLU A 184 -1.94 9.09 -9.33
N ARG A 185 -1.06 9.61 -8.48
CA ARG A 185 -0.54 8.91 -7.29
C ARG A 185 -0.55 9.86 -6.10
N LYS A 186 -1.39 9.56 -5.11
CA LYS A 186 -1.57 10.40 -3.91
C LYS A 186 -1.20 9.62 -2.66
N LYS A 187 -0.35 10.17 -1.79
CA LYS A 187 0.01 9.55 -0.51
C LYS A 187 -1.18 9.68 0.44
N VAL A 188 -1.80 8.57 0.85
CA VAL A 188 -3.03 8.59 1.67
C VAL A 188 -3.00 7.66 2.87
N SER A 189 -2.04 6.74 2.94
CA SER A 189 -1.93 5.76 4.03
C SER A 189 -0.48 5.43 4.36
N THR A 190 -0.30 4.58 5.37
CA THR A 190 1.00 4.04 5.80
C THR A 190 1.47 2.92 4.88
N LYS A 191 2.77 2.59 4.98
CA LYS A 191 3.38 1.49 4.23
C LYS A 191 2.89 0.15 4.78
N PHE A 192 2.66 -0.83 3.90
CA PHE A 192 2.25 -2.16 4.31
C PHE A 192 3.43 -2.92 4.92
N SER A 193 3.16 -3.62 6.01
CA SER A 193 4.09 -4.53 6.67
C SER A 193 3.61 -5.98 6.55
N HIS A 194 4.51 -6.89 6.88
CA HIS A 194 4.20 -8.31 6.95
C HIS A 194 3.24 -8.60 8.11
N SER A 195 2.39 -9.62 7.92
CA SER A 195 1.39 -10.10 8.90
C SER A 195 0.31 -9.07 9.26
N GLN A 196 0.16 -7.99 8.49
CA GLN A 196 -0.94 -7.05 8.64
C GLN A 196 -2.15 -7.47 7.83
N VAL A 197 -3.35 -7.18 8.36
CA VAL A 197 -4.62 -7.37 7.67
C VAL A 197 -5.10 -6.03 7.15
N PHE A 198 -5.18 -5.91 5.83
CA PHE A 198 -5.75 -4.74 5.18
C PHE A 198 -7.18 -5.02 4.77
N ALA A 199 -8.11 -4.14 5.14
CA ALA A 199 -9.50 -4.23 4.70
C ALA A 199 -9.80 -3.07 3.75
N LEU A 200 -10.35 -3.40 2.57
CA LEU A 200 -10.79 -2.41 1.60
C LEU A 200 -12.32 -2.30 1.66
N LEU A 201 -12.79 -1.11 2.01
CA LEU A 201 -14.19 -0.78 2.12
C LEU A 201 -14.63 -0.02 0.87
N LEU A 202 -15.52 -0.61 0.10
CA LEU A 202 -16.15 -0.01 -1.07
C LEU A 202 -17.56 0.45 -0.71
N ASN A 203 -17.80 1.76 -0.78
CA ASN A 203 -19.10 2.34 -0.51
C ASN A 203 -19.77 2.79 -1.82
N LEU A 204 -20.77 2.03 -2.27
CA LEU A 204 -21.63 2.33 -3.42
C LEU A 204 -23.06 2.67 -2.98
N ASP A 205 -23.29 2.92 -1.69
CA ASP A 205 -24.61 3.28 -1.18
C ASP A 205 -24.87 4.78 -1.38
N ALA A 206 -25.79 5.12 -2.27
CA ALA A 206 -26.16 6.51 -2.56
C ALA A 206 -26.76 7.25 -1.37
N LYS A 207 -27.22 6.55 -0.33
CA LYS A 207 -27.77 7.15 0.90
C LYS A 207 -26.71 7.47 1.94
N SER A 208 -25.48 6.97 1.77
CA SER A 208 -24.39 7.21 2.70
C SER A 208 -23.80 8.61 2.49
N PRO A 209 -23.34 9.31 3.56
CA PRO A 209 -22.63 10.58 3.43
C PRO A 209 -21.34 10.46 2.62
N HIS A 210 -20.76 9.25 2.55
CA HIS A 210 -19.57 8.93 1.76
C HIS A 210 -19.90 8.04 0.56
N ALA A 211 -21.01 8.34 -0.13
CA ALA A 211 -21.38 7.59 -1.33
C ALA A 211 -20.28 7.63 -2.40
N ASN A 212 -20.06 6.49 -3.08
CA ASN A 212 -19.06 6.32 -4.12
C ASN A 212 -17.62 6.59 -3.66
N THR A 213 -17.23 6.04 -2.51
CA THR A 213 -15.86 6.15 -2.00
C THR A 213 -15.22 4.79 -1.76
N VAL A 214 -13.90 4.78 -1.65
CA VAL A 214 -13.10 3.65 -1.18
C VAL A 214 -12.20 4.06 -0.02
N SER A 215 -12.21 3.25 1.03
CA SER A 215 -11.43 3.48 2.26
C SER A 215 -10.56 2.26 2.56
N LEU A 216 -9.37 2.48 3.11
CA LEU A 216 -8.46 1.42 3.53
C LEU A 216 -8.36 1.37 5.06
N PHE A 217 -8.40 0.17 5.61
CA PHE A 217 -8.20 -0.12 7.02
C PHE A 217 -7.01 -1.06 7.19
N CYS A 218 -6.30 -0.96 8.31
CA CYS A 218 -5.22 -1.84 8.72
C CYS A 218 -5.53 -2.32 10.14
N ASP A 219 -5.59 -3.63 10.34
CA ASP A 219 -5.82 -4.27 11.63
C ASP A 219 -7.06 -3.70 12.38
N GLY A 220 -8.13 -3.43 11.61
CA GLY A 220 -9.39 -2.87 12.12
C GLY A 220 -9.42 -1.34 12.25
N ALA A 221 -8.29 -0.63 12.12
CA ALA A 221 -8.24 0.83 12.18
C ALA A 221 -8.20 1.45 10.77
N ARG A 222 -8.97 2.52 10.54
CA ARG A 222 -8.93 3.26 9.26
C ARG A 222 -7.55 3.90 9.09
N VAL A 223 -6.91 3.66 7.94
CA VAL A 223 -5.57 4.22 7.61
C VAL A 223 -5.58 5.20 6.44
N SER A 224 -6.72 5.37 5.75
CA SER A 224 -6.92 6.41 4.76
C SER A 224 -8.27 7.09 4.95
N ALA A 225 -8.33 8.41 4.74
CA ALA A 225 -9.61 9.07 4.52
C ALA A 225 -10.35 8.45 3.32
N PRO A 226 -11.70 8.52 3.24
CA PRO A 226 -12.44 8.06 2.08
C PRO A 226 -11.92 8.72 0.79
N GLN A 227 -11.52 7.92 -0.20
CA GLN A 227 -11.10 8.40 -1.51
C GLN A 227 -12.27 8.32 -2.48
N PRO A 228 -12.57 9.39 -3.24
CA PRO A 228 -13.68 9.38 -4.18
C PRO A 228 -13.42 8.38 -5.31
N LEU A 229 -14.44 7.62 -5.69
CA LEU A 229 -14.38 6.75 -6.86
C LEU A 229 -14.47 7.59 -8.14
N PRO A 230 -13.62 7.31 -9.13
CA PRO A 230 -13.73 7.88 -10.48
C PRO A 230 -15.10 7.61 -11.09
N GLU A 231 -15.60 8.54 -11.91
CA GLU A 231 -16.88 8.38 -12.60
C GLU A 231 -16.95 7.11 -13.46
N ALA A 232 -15.82 6.74 -14.06
CA ALA A 232 -15.64 5.51 -14.82
C ALA A 232 -16.06 4.23 -14.08
N LEU A 233 -15.95 4.21 -12.74
CA LEU A 233 -16.31 3.05 -11.91
C LEU A 233 -17.75 3.09 -11.39
N ARG A 234 -18.47 4.20 -11.56
CA ARG A 234 -19.80 4.37 -10.94
C ARG A 234 -20.86 3.69 -11.80
N GLY A 235 -21.63 2.78 -11.21
CA GLY A 235 -22.79 2.13 -11.85
C GLY A 235 -22.46 1.01 -12.85
N LYS A 236 -21.20 0.58 -12.90
CA LYS A 236 -20.75 -0.57 -13.70
C LYS A 236 -20.76 -1.88 -12.91
#